data_AF-A0A1M3PFS0-F1
#
_entry.id   AF-A0A1M3PFS0-F1
#
_cell.length_a   1.000
_cell.length_b   1.000
_cell.length_c   1.000
_cell.angle_alpha   90.00
_cell.angle_beta   90.00
_cell.angle_gamma   90.00
#
_symmetry.space_group_name_H-M   'P 1'
#
loop_
_entity.id
_entity.type
_entity.pdbx_description
1 polymer ?
#
loop_
_entity_poly.entity_id
_entity_poly.type
_entity_poly.pdbx_seq_one_letter_code
_entity_poly.pdbx_strand_id
1 'polypeptide(L)' 'MTPILYLICISVSLGGGALALFLWSLRSGQYDDMEGAANRVLFDDDLPPRDQPPKST' A
#
# COMPACT_ATOMS: atom_id res chain seq x y z
N MET A 1 4.30 3.07 -42.39
CA MET A 1 3.04 3.55 -41.78
C MET A 1 2.39 2.44 -40.96
N THR A 2 3.13 1.88 -40.00
CA THR A 2 2.75 0.76 -39.14
C THR A 2 3.20 0.88 -37.68
N PRO A 3 4.25 1.66 -37.28
CA PRO A 3 4.72 1.62 -35.89
C PRO A 3 3.76 2.28 -34.90
N ILE A 4 2.98 3.26 -35.34
CA ILE A 4 1.99 3.95 -34.50
C ILE A 4 0.93 2.95 -33.97
N LEU A 5 0.48 2.01 -34.80
CA LEU A 5 -0.50 1.00 -34.38
C LEU A 5 0.05 0.09 -33.28
N TYR A 6 1.31 -0.35 -33.40
CA TYR A 6 1.96 -1.14 -32.36
C TYR A 6 2.12 -0.35 -31.05
N LEU A 7 2.53 0.91 -31.14
CA LEU A 7 2.68 1.78 -29.97
C LEU A 7 1.34 2.05 -29.27
N ILE A 8 0.24 2.19 -30.02
CA ILE A 8 -1.11 2.31 -29.44
C ILE A 8 -1.48 1.04 -28.69
N CYS A 9 -1.32 -0.14 -29.29
CA CYS A 9 -1.64 -1.41 -28.63
C CYS A 9 -0.80 -1.60 -27.35
N ILE A 10 0.50 -1.30 -27.41
CA ILE A 10 1.40 -1.37 -26.25
C ILE A 10 0.96 -0.38 -25.17
N SER A 11 0.66 0.87 -25.53
CA SER A 11 0.24 1.91 -24.58
C SER A 11 -1.07 1.55 -23.88
N VAL A 12 -2.07 1.06 -24.62
CA VAL A 12 -3.35 0.62 -24.05
C VAL A 12 -3.14 -0.59 -23.13
N SER A 13 -2.30 -1.53 -23.53
CA SER A 13 -1.99 -2.71 -22.71
C SER A 13 -1.27 -2.34 -21.42
N LEU A 14 -0.31 -1.41 -21.48
CA LEU A 14 0.40 -0.90 -20.31
C LEU A 14 -0.52 -0.11 -19.38
N GLY A 15 -1.35 0.78 -19.92
CA GLY A 15 -2.33 1.55 -19.13
C GLY A 15 -3.35 0.63 -18.46
N GLY A 16 -3.91 -0.32 -19.22
CA GLY A 16 -4.85 -1.31 -18.69
C GLY A 16 -4.22 -2.25 -17.67
N GLY A 17 -3.00 -2.71 -17.92
CA GLY A 17 -2.24 -3.55 -16.99
C GLY A 17 -1.91 -2.83 -15.67
N ALA A 18 -1.45 -1.58 -15.75
CA ALA A 18 -1.20 -0.76 -14.57
C ALA A 18 -2.48 -0.52 -13.76
N LEU A 19 -3.59 -0.21 -14.42
CA LEU A 19 -4.88 -0.03 -13.76
C LEU A 19 -5.37 -1.33 -13.11
N ALA A 20 -5.25 -2.47 -13.79
CA ALA A 20 -5.64 -3.77 -13.24
C ALA A 20 -4.81 -4.13 -12.00
N LEU A 21 -3.49 -3.92 -12.04
CA LEU A 21 -2.61 -4.13 -10.90
C LEU A 21 -2.95 -3.19 -9.74
N PHE A 22 -3.25 -1.92 -10.02
CA PHE A 22 -3.67 -0.95 -9.01
C PHE A 22 -4.98 -1.38 -8.33
N LEU A 23 -5.99 -1.76 -9.09
CA LEU A 23 -7.27 -2.25 -8.55
C LEU A 23 -7.10 -3.55 -7.76
N TRP A 24 -6.22 -4.45 -8.21
CA TRP A 24 -5.88 -5.67 -7.48
C TRP A 24 -5.18 -5.36 -6.15
N SER A 25 -4.29 -4.36 -6.11
CA SER A 25 -3.62 -3.89 -4.88
C SER A 25 -4.64 -3.38 -3.85
N LEU A 26 -5.59 -2.54 -4.28
CA LEU A 26 -6.67 -2.04 -3.42
C LEU A 26 -7.53 -3.19 -2.86
N ARG A 27 -7.87 -4.19 -3.70
CA ARG A 27 -8.66 -5.35 -3.28
C ARG A 27 -7.89 -6.30 -2.35
N SER A 28 -6.57 -6.34 -2.43
CA SER A 28 -5.74 -7.28 -1.66
C SER A 28 -5.61 -6.94 -0.18
N GLY A 29 -6.28 -5.88 0.30
CA GLY A 29 -6.34 -5.56 1.73
C GLY A 29 -5.01 -5.11 2.34
N GLN A 30 -3.97 -4.86 1.52
CA GLN A 30 -2.65 -4.40 1.99
C GLN A 30 -2.69 -3.03 2.65
N TYR A 31 -3.75 -2.26 2.43
CA TYR A 31 -3.95 -0.95 3.05
C TYR A 31 -4.52 -1.02 4.48
N ASP A 32 -5.11 -2.15 4.87
CA ASP A 32 -5.71 -2.35 6.20
C ASP A 32 -4.62 -2.35 7.30
N ASP A 33 -3.43 -2.86 6.98
CA ASP A 33 -2.28 -2.86 7.90
C ASP A 33 -1.61 -1.47 8.01
N MET A 34 -1.66 -0.65 6.95
CA MET A 34 -1.15 0.73 6.98
C MET A 34 -2.01 1.65 7.85
N GLU A 35 -3.32 1.45 7.86
CA GLU A 35 -4.26 2.20 8.72
C GLU A 35 -3.99 1.92 10.21
N GLY A 36 -3.68 0.67 10.57
CA GLY A 36 -3.26 0.30 11.92
C GLY A 36 -1.91 0.87 12.36
N ALA A 37 -0.93 0.96 11.46
CA ALA A 37 0.39 1.52 11.76
C ALA A 37 0.37 3.05 11.92
N ALA A 38 -0.38 3.76 11.06
CA ALA A 38 -0.56 5.21 11.17
C ALA A 38 -1.27 5.61 12.47
N ASN A 39 -2.28 4.83 12.87
CA ASN A 39 -2.97 5.03 14.14
C ASN A 39 -2.02 4.91 15.35
N ARG A 40 -1.04 3.99 15.31
CA ARG A 40 -0.05 3.87 16.40
C ARG A 40 0.91 5.05 16.43
N VAL A 41 1.46 5.46 15.28
CA VAL A 41 2.40 6.60 15.22
C VAL A 41 1.77 7.91 15.67
N LEU A 42 0.49 8.16 15.36
CA LEU A 42 -0.17 9.40 15.74
C LEU A 42 -0.52 9.48 17.23
N PHE A 43 -0.75 8.34 17.90
CA PHE A 43 -1.19 8.27 19.29
C PHE A 43 -0.13 7.73 20.28
N ASP A 44 0.98 7.13 19.81
CA ASP A 44 2.05 6.61 20.69
C ASP A 44 2.86 7.74 21.34
N ASP A 45 2.95 8.93 20.73
CA ASP A 45 3.68 10.08 21.29
C ASP A 45 2.98 10.67 22.54
N ASP A 46 1.67 10.45 22.68
CA ASP A 46 0.83 10.96 23.78
C ASP A 46 0.54 9.90 24.87
N LEU A 47 0.98 8.65 24.67
CA LEU A 47 0.77 7.59 25.64
C LEU A 47 1.89 7.60 26.70
N PRO A 48 1.55 7.64 28.00
CA PRO A 48 2.56 7.48 29.04
C PRO A 48 3.26 6.13 28.85
N PRO A 49 4.57 6.02 29.17
CA PRO A 49 5.30 4.77 29.06
C PRO A 49 4.50 3.65 29.70
N ARG A 50 4.07 2.66 28.91
CA ARG A 50 3.44 1.46 29.46
C ARG A 50 4.40 0.92 30.53
N ASP A 51 3.89 0.77 31.75
CA ASP A 51 4.55 0.07 32.83
C ASP A 51 4.99 -1.30 32.31
N GLN A 52 6.24 -1.38 31.88
CA GLN A 52 6.86 -2.64 31.50
C GLN A 52 6.97 -3.43 32.81
N PRO A 53 6.27 -4.57 32.96
CA PRO A 53 6.48 -5.39 34.14
C PRO A 53 7.97 -5.74 34.20
N PRO A 54 8.58 -5.68 35.39
CA PRO A 54 10.01 -5.87 35.53
C PRO A 54 10.39 -7.21 34.90
N LYS A 55 11.37 -7.18 33.99
CA LYS A 55 11.96 -8.40 33.44
C LYS A 55 12.50 -9.21 34.62
N SER A 56 11.75 -10.25 35.00
CA SER A 56 12.29 -11.28 35.87
C SER A 56 13.25 -12.11 35.03
N THR A 57 14.50 -12.13 35.48
CA THR A 57 15.63 -12.99 35.08
C THR A 57 16.30 -12.71 33.74
#